data_AF-A0A0C9YK25-F1
#
_entry.id   AF-A0A0C9YK25-F1
#
_cell.length_a   1.000
_cell.length_b   1.000
_cell.length_c   1.000
_cell.angle_alpha   90.00
_cell.angle_beta   90.00
_cell.angle_gamma   90.00
#
_symmetry.space_group_name_H-M   'P 1'
#
loop_
_entity.id
_entity.type
_entity.pdbx_description
1 polymer ?
#
loop_
_entity_poly.entity_id
_entity_poly.type
_entity_poly.pdbx_seq_one_letter_code
_entity_poly.pdbx_strand_id
1 'polypeptide(L)'
;FLKLTGKLRKKQIGLYIQLRTGHTPLNQHLHRINRSDTPLCLQCGEVSPENVHHFLFQCPRYNRERHVLRQTLRRNATSLPYLLANQEAQAEVIRYVNATKRLSLTF
;
A
#
# COMPACT_ATOMS: atom_id res chain seq x y z
N PHE A 1 -13.42 -13.72 7.25
CA PHE A 1 -11.97 -13.79 6.94
C PHE A 1 -11.62 -14.63 5.70
N LEU A 2 -12.37 -15.70 5.36
CA LEU A 2 -11.95 -16.72 4.38
C LEU A 2 -12.37 -16.53 2.90
N LYS A 3 -13.22 -15.56 2.54
CA LYS A 3 -13.66 -15.38 1.14
C LYS A 3 -12.70 -14.54 0.26
N LEU A 4 -11.59 -14.05 0.81
CA LEU A 4 -10.70 -13.08 0.14
C LEU A 4 -9.49 -13.69 -0.57
N THR A 5 -9.22 -14.98 -0.39
CA THR A 5 -7.89 -15.58 -0.67
C THR A 5 -7.87 -16.59 -1.82
N GLY A 6 -9.01 -16.90 -2.45
CA GLY A 6 -9.10 -17.96 -3.45
C GLY A 6 -8.22 -17.77 -4.70
N LYS A 7 -7.71 -16.56 -4.96
CA LYS A 7 -6.89 -16.23 -6.14
C LYS A 7 -5.52 -15.61 -5.82
N LEU A 8 -5.15 -15.45 -4.55
CA LEU A 8 -3.90 -14.78 -4.15
C LEU A 8 -2.86 -15.77 -3.63
N ARG A 9 -1.60 -15.57 -4.01
CA ARG A 9 -0.45 -16.31 -3.46
C ARG A 9 -0.26 -15.96 -1.98
N LYS A 10 0.30 -16.87 -1.18
CA LYS A 10 0.57 -16.66 0.26
C LYS A 10 1.24 -15.30 0.57
N LYS A 11 2.23 -14.91 -0.24
CA LYS A 11 2.92 -13.61 -0.11
C LYS A 11 2.00 -12.40 -0.29
N GLN A 12 1.09 -12.48 -1.27
CA GLN A 12 0.12 -11.41 -1.55
C GLN A 12 -0.92 -11.28 -0.44
N ILE A 13 -1.33 -12.41 0.16
CA ILE A 13 -2.21 -12.42 1.34
C ILE A 13 -1.52 -11.73 2.53
N GLY A 14 -0.24 -12.03 2.77
CA GLY A 14 0.57 -11.38 3.81
C GLY A 14 0.65 -9.87 3.62
N LEU A 15 0.96 -9.41 2.42
CA LEU A 15 0.94 -7.98 2.07
C LEU A 15 -0.41 -7.34 2.38
N TYR A 16 -1.51 -7.99 2.01
CA TYR A 16 -2.86 -7.48 2.25
C TYR A 16 -3.21 -7.36 3.74
N ILE A 17 -2.82 -8.36 4.53
CA ILE A 17 -3.00 -8.34 5.99
C ILE A 17 -2.18 -7.19 6.60
N GLN A 18 -0.93 -7.02 6.16
CA GLN A 18 -0.07 -5.93 6.61
C GLN A 18 -0.66 -4.56 6.24
N LEU A 19 -1.14 -4.37 5.00
CA LEU A 19 -1.78 -3.14 4.56
C LEU A 19 -3.02 -2.80 5.38
N ARG A 20 -3.85 -3.80 5.68
CA ARG A 20 -5.08 -3.63 6.47
C ARG A 20 -4.83 -3.29 7.93
N THR A 21 -3.78 -3.88 8.50
CA THR A 21 -3.46 -3.72 9.92
C THR A 21 -2.46 -2.58 10.17
N GLY A 22 -1.97 -1.93 9.11
CA GLY A 22 -0.94 -0.89 9.22
C GLY A 22 0.44 -1.43 9.57
N HIS A 23 0.64 -2.76 9.59
CA HIS A 23 1.92 -3.43 9.83
C HIS A 23 2.76 -3.58 8.56
N THR A 24 2.64 -2.63 7.64
CA THR A 24 3.49 -2.61 6.43
C THR A 24 4.84 -1.99 6.75
N PRO A 25 5.93 -2.36 6.05
CA PRO A 25 7.24 -1.76 6.23
C PRO A 25 7.35 -0.36 5.59
N LEU A 26 6.39 0.49 5.94
CA LEU A 26 6.41 1.94 5.71
C LEU A 26 6.99 2.61 6.96
N ASN A 27 7.62 3.77 6.80
CA ASN A 27 8.41 4.39 7.86
C ASN A 27 7.63 4.63 9.15
N GLN A 28 6.34 4.96 9.10
CA GLN A 28 5.55 5.14 10.32
C GLN A 28 5.50 3.85 11.17
N HIS A 29 5.34 2.69 10.54
CA HIS A 29 5.36 1.42 11.27
C HIS A 29 6.77 1.03 11.70
N LEU A 30 7.76 1.19 10.80
CA LEU A 30 9.16 0.86 11.09
C LEU A 30 9.70 1.69 12.27
N HIS A 31 9.38 2.97 12.32
CA HIS A 31 9.74 3.84 13.44
C HIS A 31 9.12 3.35 14.76
N ARG A 32 7.83 2.94 14.74
CA ARG A 32 7.15 2.39 15.92
C ARG A 32 7.83 1.14 16.49
N ILE A 33 8.50 0.35 15.66
CA ILE A 33 9.22 -0.87 16.07
C ILE A 33 10.74 -0.66 16.16
N ASN A 34 11.21 0.60 16.17
CA ASN A 34 12.64 0.96 16.22
C ASN A 34 13.45 0.30 15.09
N ARG A 35 12.95 0.39 13.86
CA ARG A 35 13.59 -0.09 12.62
C ARG A 35 13.76 1.01 11.56
N SER A 36 13.36 2.24 11.86
CA SER A 36 13.57 3.44 11.05
C SER A 36 13.82 4.61 11.99
N ASP A 37 14.75 5.48 11.63
CA ASP A 37 15.10 6.67 12.43
C ASP A 37 14.00 7.73 12.41
N THR A 38 13.15 7.70 11.38
CA THR A 38 12.06 8.67 11.20
C THR A 38 10.75 7.96 10.80
N PRO A 39 9.58 8.45 11.26
CA PRO A 39 8.28 7.99 10.77
C PRO A 39 7.88 8.63 9.43
N LEU A 40 8.67 9.59 8.94
CA LEU A 40 8.35 10.44 7.81
C LEU A 40 8.68 9.78 6.47
N CYS A 41 7.98 10.18 5.42
CA CYS A 41 8.23 9.70 4.06
C CYS A 41 9.44 10.43 3.45
N LEU A 42 10.54 9.69 3.28
CA LEU A 42 11.77 10.21 2.69
C LEU A 42 11.56 10.65 1.22
N GLN A 43 10.59 10.02 0.54
CA GLN A 43 10.28 10.31 -0.87
C GLN A 43 9.50 11.62 -1.06
N CYS A 44 8.94 12.19 0.00
CA CYS A 44 8.25 13.49 -0.04
C CYS A 44 9.02 14.59 0.69
N GLY A 45 10.31 14.39 0.97
CA GLY A 45 11.12 15.36 1.71
C GLY A 45 10.74 15.44 3.18
N GLU A 46 10.30 14.33 3.77
CA GLU A 46 9.97 14.21 5.20
C GLU A 46 8.79 15.09 5.66
N VAL A 47 7.93 15.54 4.74
CA VAL A 47 6.82 16.45 5.09
C VAL A 47 5.67 15.74 5.81
N SER A 48 5.51 14.42 5.62
CA SER A 48 4.38 13.68 6.18
C SER A 48 4.74 12.26 6.60
N PRO A 49 4.06 11.70 7.63
CA PRO A 49 4.26 10.31 8.04
C PRO A 49 3.99 9.32 6.90
N GLU A 50 4.89 8.36 6.72
CA GLU A 50 4.70 7.32 5.72
C GLU A 50 3.79 6.21 6.26
N ASN A 51 2.48 6.36 6.11
CA ASN A 51 1.49 5.31 6.35
C ASN A 51 0.84 4.83 5.05
N VAL A 52 -0.01 3.81 5.19
CA VAL A 52 -0.78 3.21 4.09
C VAL A 52 -1.63 4.25 3.35
N HIS A 53 -2.23 5.22 4.06
CA HIS A 53 -3.01 6.28 3.44
C HIS A 53 -2.11 7.21 2.60
N HIS A 54 -0.99 7.67 3.17
CA HIS A 54 -0.01 8.48 2.45
C HIS A 54 0.51 7.75 1.22
N PHE A 55 0.91 6.49 1.39
CA PHE A 55 1.42 5.64 0.33
C PHE A 55 0.41 5.44 -0.80
N LEU A 56 -0.87 5.18 -0.51
CA LEU A 56 -1.89 4.89 -1.52
C LEU A 56 -2.49 6.15 -2.18
N PHE A 57 -2.49 7.31 -1.51
CA PHE A 57 -3.25 8.47 -1.99
C PHE A 57 -2.48 9.78 -2.12
N GLN A 58 -1.41 9.98 -1.36
CA GLN A 58 -0.81 11.33 -1.19
C GLN A 58 0.62 11.44 -1.71
N CYS A 59 1.44 10.39 -1.55
CA CYS A 59 2.88 10.46 -1.80
C CYS A 59 3.20 10.88 -3.25
N PRO A 60 3.73 12.08 -3.53
CA PRO A 60 3.88 12.59 -4.89
C PRO A 60 4.75 11.69 -5.79
N ARG A 61 5.70 10.97 -5.18
CA ARG A 61 6.58 10.01 -5.86
C ARG A 61 5.84 8.94 -6.65
N TYR A 62 4.65 8.53 -6.19
CA TYR A 62 3.84 7.47 -6.79
C TYR A 62 2.65 8.00 -7.60
N ASN A 63 2.71 9.26 -8.06
CA ASN A 63 1.63 9.87 -8.85
C ASN A 63 1.31 9.08 -10.12
N ARG A 64 2.33 8.55 -10.81
CA ARG A 64 2.15 7.79 -12.06
C ARG A 64 1.44 6.47 -11.81
N GLU A 65 1.89 5.72 -10.82
CA GLU A 65 1.31 4.44 -10.42
C GLU A 65 -0.12 4.62 -9.90
N ARG A 66 -0.36 5.69 -9.13
CA ARG A 66 -1.72 6.05 -8.68
C ARG A 66 -2.62 6.43 -9.84
N HIS A 67 -2.08 7.12 -10.86
CA HIS A 67 -2.85 7.46 -12.03
C HIS A 67 -3.34 6.21 -12.76
N VAL A 68 -2.46 5.22 -12.96
CA VAL A 68 -2.84 3.91 -13.52
C VAL A 68 -3.89 3.21 -12.65
N LEU A 69 -3.68 3.14 -11.33
CA LEU A 69 -4.64 2.56 -10.39
C LEU A 69 -6.02 3.24 -10.47
N ARG A 70 -6.04 4.57 -10.58
CA ARG A 70 -7.26 5.39 -10.74
C ARG A 70 -7.93 5.19 -12.09
N GLN A 71 -7.18 5.03 -13.17
CA GLN A 71 -7.77 4.73 -14.48
C GLN A 71 -8.50 3.38 -14.46
N THR A 72 -7.91 2.37 -13.82
CA THR A 72 -8.50 1.02 -13.80
C THR A 72 -9.69 0.92 -12.85
N LEU A 73 -9.57 1.41 -11.61
CA LEU A 73 -10.63 1.30 -10.59
C LEU A 73 -11.59 2.50 -10.57
N ARG A 74 -11.34 3.53 -11.38
CA ARG A 74 -12.14 4.76 -11.46
C ARG A 74 -12.38 5.38 -10.07
N ARG A 75 -13.63 5.71 -9.75
CA ARG A 75 -14.04 6.28 -8.45
C ARG A 75 -13.73 5.35 -7.28
N ASN A 76 -13.65 4.04 -7.49
CA ASN A 76 -13.35 3.11 -6.40
C ASN A 76 -11.89 3.21 -5.93
N ALA A 77 -11.00 3.79 -6.75
CA ALA A 77 -9.60 4.01 -6.42
C ALA A 77 -9.37 5.04 -5.30
N THR A 78 -10.40 5.77 -4.86
CA THR A 78 -10.29 6.75 -3.77
C THR A 78 -10.75 6.19 -2.43
N SER A 79 -11.28 4.97 -2.39
CA SER A 79 -11.81 4.34 -1.17
C SER A 79 -10.79 3.36 -0.60
N LEU A 80 -10.19 3.73 0.54
CA LEU A 80 -9.28 2.84 1.27
C LEU A 80 -9.95 1.51 1.66
N PRO A 81 -11.20 1.49 2.19
CA PRO A 81 -11.89 0.24 2.47
C PRO A 81 -12.06 -0.63 1.21
N TYR A 82 -12.39 -0.02 0.06
CA TYR A 82 -12.53 -0.77 -1.19
C TYR A 82 -11.21 -1.40 -1.63
N LEU A 83 -10.13 -0.61 -1.66
CA LEU A 83 -8.80 -1.08 -2.07
C LEU A 83 -8.28 -2.24 -1.20
N LEU A 84 -8.60 -2.20 0.11
CA LEU A 84 -8.09 -3.16 1.08
C LEU A 84 -9.01 -4.35 1.34
N ALA A 85 -10.29 -4.29 0.96
CA ALA A 85 -11.28 -5.32 1.25
C ALA A 85 -11.95 -5.95 0.03
N ASN A 86 -11.92 -5.33 -1.16
CA ASN A 86 -12.59 -5.87 -2.34
C ASN A 86 -11.63 -6.76 -3.17
N GLN A 87 -12.09 -7.95 -3.55
CA GLN A 87 -11.33 -8.89 -4.38
C GLN A 87 -11.00 -8.34 -5.77
N GLU A 88 -11.87 -7.50 -6.35
CA GLU A 88 -11.65 -6.85 -7.64
C GLU A 88 -10.48 -5.87 -7.59
N ALA A 89 -10.30 -5.19 -6.46
CA ALA A 89 -9.20 -4.25 -6.25
C ALA A 89 -7.85 -4.95 -6.02
N GLN A 90 -7.86 -6.23 -5.62
CA GLN A 90 -6.65 -6.94 -5.18
C GLN A 90 -5.54 -6.98 -6.21
N ALA A 91 -5.90 -7.33 -7.45
CA ALA A 91 -4.93 -7.40 -8.53
C ALA A 91 -4.31 -6.03 -8.83
N GLU A 92 -5.11 -4.96 -8.76
CA GLU A 92 -4.64 -3.60 -9.05
C GLU A 92 -3.76 -3.04 -7.95
N VAL A 93 -4.08 -3.25 -6.68
CA VAL A 93 -3.23 -2.82 -5.57
C VAL A 93 -1.92 -3.58 -5.57
N ILE A 94 -1.92 -4.88 -5.90
CA ILE A 94 -0.68 -5.65 -6.05
C ILE A 94 0.16 -5.09 -7.19
N ARG A 95 -0.45 -4.78 -8.34
CA ARG A 95 0.22 -4.09 -9.45
C ARG A 95 0.82 -2.75 -9.01
N TYR A 96 0.06 -1.94 -8.30
CA TYR A 96 0.50 -0.67 -7.75
C TYR A 96 1.72 -0.86 -6.83
N VAL A 97 1.63 -1.75 -5.84
CA VAL A 97 2.73 -2.04 -4.91
C VAL A 97 3.99 -2.51 -5.66
N ASN A 98 3.83 -3.42 -6.63
CA ASN A 98 4.94 -3.93 -7.43
C ASN A 98 5.57 -2.86 -8.33
N ALA A 99 4.78 -1.93 -8.85
CA ALA A 99 5.24 -0.82 -9.68
C ALA A 99 6.01 0.22 -8.84
N THR A 100 5.54 0.50 -7.63
CA THR A 100 6.19 1.48 -6.73
C THR A 100 7.55 1.02 -6.22
N LYS A 101 7.82 -0.30 -6.21
CA LYS A 101 9.01 -0.94 -5.60
C LYS A 101 9.24 -0.61 -4.11
N ARG A 102 8.34 0.13 -3.46
CA ARG A 102 8.50 0.58 -2.08
C ARG A 102 8.45 -0.56 -1.07
N LEU A 103 7.61 -1.54 -1.35
CA LEU A 103 7.38 -2.70 -0.48
C LEU A 103 7.88 -4.01 -1.10
N SER A 104 8.46 -3.97 -2.30
CA SER A 104 8.84 -5.18 -3.06
C SER A 104 10.02 -5.96 -2.46
N LEU A 105 10.76 -5.38 -1.51
CA LEU A 105 11.83 -6.07 -0.78
C LEU A 105 11.32 -6.96 0.36
N THR A 106 10.01 -6.95 0.63
CA THR A 106 9.39 -7.68 1.75
C THR A 106 8.62 -8.93 1.30
N PHE A 107 8.60 -9.22 -0.02
CA PHE A 107 7.81 -10.29 -0.61
C PHE A 107 8.59 -11.09 -1.66
#